data_AF-A0A199VEW8-F1
#
_entry.id   AF-A0A199VEW8-F1
#
_cell.length_a   1.000
_cell.length_b   1.000
_cell.length_c   1.000
_cell.angle_alpha   90.00
_cell.angle_beta   90.00
_cell.angle_gamma   90.00
#
_symmetry.space_group_name_H-M   'P 1'
#
loop_
_entity.id
_entity.type
_entity.pdbx_description
1 polymer ?
#
loop_
_entity_poly.entity_id
_entity_poly.type
_entity_poly.pdbx_seq_one_letter_code
_entity_poly.pdbx_strand_id
1 'polypeptide(L)'
;MSKEVSEEAEHAQAKDYTDPPPAPLLDAGEVRLWSFYRAVIAEFIATLLFLYVSVATVIGYKLQSQADQCAGVGLLGIAWAFGGMIFILVYCTAGISGGHINPAVTFGLFLARKVSLVRAVLYIVAQCLGAICGVGIVKGIMKHPYNSLGGGANEVLAPLPIGFAVFMVHLATIPITGTGINPARSLGAAVIYNQKKAWDDQWIFWVGPFVGALAAAAYHQYILRAAAIKALGSFRSNPTN
;
A
#
# COMPACT_ATOMS: atom_id res chain seq x y z
N MET A 1 -2.90 -15.56 -64.12
CA MET A 1 -4.04 -14.73 -63.69
C MET A 1 -3.84 -14.48 -62.20
N SER A 2 -3.23 -13.35 -61.89
CA SER A 2 -2.81 -12.94 -60.55
C SER A 2 -4.04 -12.74 -59.67
N LYS A 3 -4.08 -13.40 -58.51
CA LYS A 3 -4.99 -13.01 -57.43
C LYS A 3 -4.27 -11.97 -56.60
N GLU A 4 -4.64 -10.71 -56.80
CA GLU A 4 -4.31 -9.62 -55.88
C GLU A 4 -4.95 -9.95 -54.53
N VAL A 5 -4.11 -10.16 -53.51
CA VAL A 5 -4.55 -10.18 -52.12
C VAL A 5 -4.68 -8.73 -51.73
N SER A 6 -5.92 -8.25 -51.65
CA SER A 6 -6.26 -6.96 -51.09
C SER A 6 -5.72 -6.88 -49.67
N GLU A 7 -4.78 -5.95 -49.45
CA GLU A 7 -4.38 -5.51 -48.12
C GLU A 7 -5.60 -4.86 -47.45
N GLU A 8 -6.37 -5.65 -46.70
CA GLU A 8 -7.29 -5.11 -45.72
C GLU A 8 -6.45 -4.37 -44.69
N ALA A 9 -6.47 -3.04 -44.79
CA ALA A 9 -5.93 -2.14 -43.80
C ALA A 9 -6.44 -2.56 -42.43
N GLU A 10 -5.55 -3.18 -41.63
CA GLU A 10 -5.74 -3.35 -40.20
C GLU A 10 -6.15 -1.99 -39.64
N HIS A 11 -7.43 -1.87 -39.28
CA HIS A 11 -7.88 -0.85 -38.35
C HIS A 11 -7.09 -1.07 -37.06
N ALA A 12 -5.94 -0.41 -36.96
CA ALA A 12 -5.19 -0.26 -35.74
C ALA A 12 -6.15 0.36 -34.73
N GLN A 13 -6.76 -0.50 -33.92
CA GLN A 13 -7.68 -0.15 -32.86
C GLN A 13 -7.00 0.95 -32.03
N ALA A 14 -7.49 2.18 -32.15
CA ALA A 14 -6.92 3.34 -31.49
C ALA A 14 -6.82 3.01 -29.99
N LYS A 15 -5.61 3.12 -29.41
CA LYS A 15 -5.40 2.85 -27.99
C LYS A 15 -6.32 3.76 -27.19
N ASP A 16 -7.32 3.17 -26.54
CA ASP A 16 -8.37 3.88 -25.79
C ASP A 16 -7.85 4.64 -24.55
N TYR A 17 -6.57 4.47 -24.23
CA TYR A 17 -5.87 5.21 -23.18
C TYR A 17 -4.47 5.58 -23.67
N THR A 18 -4.18 6.88 -23.63
CA THR A 18 -2.83 7.42 -23.80
C THR A 18 -2.28 7.77 -22.43
N ASP A 19 -1.07 7.32 -22.11
CA ASP A 19 -0.44 7.68 -20.85
C ASP A 19 -0.27 9.20 -20.77
N PRO A 20 -0.58 9.82 -19.63
CA PRO A 20 -0.30 11.22 -19.44
C PRO A 20 1.21 11.47 -19.53
N PRO A 21 1.63 12.67 -19.97
CA PRO A 21 3.03 13.03 -20.00
C PRO A 21 3.67 12.89 -18.61
N PRO A 22 4.99 12.65 -18.52
CA PRO A 22 5.68 12.54 -17.25
C PRO A 22 5.40 13.75 -16.34
N ALA A 23 5.09 13.48 -15.08
CA ALA A 23 4.81 14.54 -14.12
C ALA A 23 6.03 15.46 -13.97
N PRO A 24 5.83 16.79 -13.97
CA PRO A 24 6.90 17.73 -13.61
C PRO A 24 7.43 17.40 -12.21
N LEU A 25 8.76 17.46 -12.05
CA LEU A 25 9.41 17.11 -10.79
C LEU A 25 8.93 18.02 -9.64
N LEU A 26 8.80 19.31 -9.92
CA LEU A 26 8.25 20.31 -9.03
C LEU A 26 7.02 20.92 -9.68
N ASP A 27 5.86 20.74 -9.05
CA ASP A 27 4.62 21.42 -9.43
C ASP A 27 3.98 22.05 -8.20
N ALA A 28 4.48 23.23 -7.85
CA ALA A 28 3.93 24.00 -6.75
C ALA A 28 2.54 24.59 -7.10
N GLY A 29 2.08 24.53 -8.35
CA GLY A 29 0.75 24.98 -8.75
C GLY A 29 -0.35 24.11 -8.14
N GLU A 30 -0.08 22.82 -7.91
CA GLU A 30 -1.04 21.86 -7.37
C GLU A 30 -1.58 22.27 -5.99
N VAL A 31 -0.78 22.96 -5.17
CA VAL A 31 -1.19 23.38 -3.81
C VAL A 31 -2.32 24.42 -3.83
N ARG A 32 -2.61 25.02 -4.98
CA ARG A 32 -3.74 25.96 -5.12
C ARG A 32 -5.05 25.23 -5.45
N LEU A 33 -4.99 23.96 -5.80
CA LEU A 33 -6.15 23.20 -6.26
C LEU A 33 -6.88 22.56 -5.08
N TRP A 34 -8.22 22.67 -5.07
CA TRP A 34 -9.03 22.00 -4.05
C TRP A 34 -8.98 20.47 -4.16
N SER A 35 -8.86 19.95 -5.38
CA SER A 35 -8.70 18.50 -5.63
C SER A 35 -7.44 17.94 -4.99
N PHE A 36 -6.38 18.76 -4.87
CA PHE A 36 -5.14 18.37 -4.21
C PHE A 36 -5.36 18.10 -2.72
N TYR A 37 -5.99 19.03 -1.99
CA TYR A 37 -6.30 18.85 -0.57
C TYR A 37 -7.27 17.70 -0.32
N ARG A 38 -8.28 17.51 -1.20
CA ARG A 38 -9.18 16.35 -1.14
C ARG A 38 -8.40 15.04 -1.22
N ALA A 39 -7.40 14.97 -2.09
CA ALA A 39 -6.56 13.80 -2.23
C ALA A 39 -5.66 13.57 -1.00
N VAL A 40 -5.06 14.63 -0.45
CA VAL A 40 -4.26 14.55 0.79
C VAL A 40 -5.11 14.06 1.97
N ILE A 41 -6.34 14.57 2.13
CA ILE A 41 -7.29 14.13 3.14
C ILE A 41 -7.69 12.66 2.92
N ALA A 42 -7.92 12.25 1.67
CA ALA A 42 -8.26 10.87 1.33
C ALA A 42 -7.13 9.89 1.75
N GLU A 43 -5.87 10.23 1.49
CA GLU A 43 -4.71 9.43 1.92
C GLU A 43 -4.59 9.35 3.45
N PHE A 44 -4.85 10.46 4.16
CA PHE A 44 -4.91 10.47 5.62
C PHE A 44 -6.00 9.55 6.17
N ILE A 45 -7.25 9.71 5.70
CA ILE A 45 -8.41 8.93 6.16
C ILE A 45 -8.25 7.45 5.82
N ALA A 46 -7.80 7.14 4.60
CA ALA A 46 -7.59 5.76 4.19
C ALA A 46 -6.52 5.08 5.06
N THR A 47 -5.40 5.77 5.33
CA THR A 47 -4.34 5.20 6.18
C THR A 47 -4.80 5.07 7.64
N LEU A 48 -5.61 6.01 8.15
CA LEU A 48 -6.24 5.89 9.47
C LEU A 48 -7.10 4.64 9.56
N LEU A 49 -8.03 4.45 8.62
CA LEU A 49 -8.93 3.29 8.62
C LEU A 49 -8.16 1.98 8.44
N PHE A 50 -7.15 1.97 7.57
CA PHE A 50 -6.27 0.82 7.36
C PHE A 50 -5.62 0.39 8.68
N LEU A 51 -5.01 1.32 9.43
CA LEU A 51 -4.34 1.01 10.69
C LEU A 51 -5.31 0.68 11.81
N TYR A 52 -6.44 1.38 11.89
CA TYR A 52 -7.47 1.09 12.87
C TYR A 52 -7.98 -0.34 12.77
N VAL A 53 -8.44 -0.76 11.58
CA VAL A 53 -9.00 -2.10 11.38
C VAL A 53 -7.92 -3.16 11.57
N SER A 54 -6.77 -3.01 10.91
CA SER A 54 -5.73 -4.03 10.93
C SER A 54 -5.12 -4.25 12.33
N VAL A 55 -4.81 -3.17 13.07
CA VAL A 55 -4.25 -3.29 14.42
C VAL A 55 -5.29 -3.78 15.42
N ALA A 56 -6.55 -3.36 15.31
CA ALA A 56 -7.63 -3.92 16.13
C ALA A 56 -7.78 -5.43 15.92
N THR A 57 -7.70 -5.91 14.67
CA THR A 57 -7.72 -7.35 14.37
C THR A 57 -6.52 -8.09 14.98
N VAL A 58 -5.31 -7.53 14.90
CA VAL A 58 -4.10 -8.14 15.51
C VAL A 58 -4.24 -8.27 17.02
N ILE A 59 -4.62 -7.19 17.70
CA ILE A 59 -4.76 -7.19 19.17
C ILE A 59 -5.93 -8.09 19.58
N GLY A 60 -7.05 -8.05 18.87
CA GLY A 60 -8.22 -8.91 19.12
C GLY A 60 -7.89 -10.40 18.98
N TYR A 61 -7.15 -10.79 17.92
CA TYR A 61 -6.67 -12.15 17.75
C TYR A 61 -5.76 -12.57 18.92
N LYS A 62 -4.73 -11.77 19.21
CA LYS A 62 -3.79 -12.08 20.29
C LYS A 62 -4.48 -12.22 21.65
N LEU A 63 -5.49 -11.39 21.91
CA LEU A 63 -6.29 -11.46 23.15
C LEU A 63 -7.07 -12.78 23.25
N GLN A 64 -7.71 -13.21 22.16
CA GLN A 64 -8.47 -14.47 22.12
C GLN A 64 -7.54 -15.69 22.20
N SER A 65 -6.39 -15.65 21.54
CA SER A 65 -5.41 -16.73 21.55
C SER A 65 -4.74 -16.99 22.91
N GLN A 66 -4.83 -16.06 23.86
CA GLN A 66 -4.37 -16.32 25.24
C GLN A 66 -5.30 -17.28 26.00
N ALA A 67 -6.60 -17.28 25.68
CA ALA A 67 -7.58 -18.15 26.31
C ALA A 67 -7.70 -19.51 25.59
N ASP A 68 -7.71 -19.49 24.26
CA ASP A 68 -7.75 -20.69 23.42
C ASP A 68 -6.93 -20.45 22.14
N GLN A 69 -5.87 -21.26 21.96
CA GLN A 69 -4.92 -21.11 20.85
C GLN A 69 -5.57 -21.23 19.46
N CYS A 70 -6.70 -21.94 19.36
CA CYS A 70 -7.42 -22.16 18.11
C CYS A 70 -8.63 -21.21 17.94
N ALA A 71 -8.94 -20.39 18.94
CA ALA A 71 -10.05 -19.44 18.86
C ALA A 71 -9.70 -18.17 18.09
N GLY A 72 -10.74 -17.56 17.50
CA GLY A 72 -10.66 -16.28 16.81
C GLY A 72 -10.40 -16.37 15.31
N VAL A 73 -9.90 -15.27 14.75
CA VAL A 73 -9.76 -15.13 13.28
C VAL A 73 -8.51 -15.80 12.71
N GLY A 74 -7.59 -16.25 13.57
CA GLY A 74 -6.31 -16.83 13.16
C GLY A 74 -5.36 -15.83 12.47
N LEU A 75 -4.14 -16.30 12.18
CA LEU A 75 -3.19 -15.56 11.35
C LEU A 75 -3.73 -15.29 9.94
N LEU A 76 -4.55 -16.20 9.41
CA LEU A 76 -5.25 -16.03 8.13
C LEU A 76 -6.20 -14.83 8.15
N GLY A 77 -6.98 -14.67 9.22
CA GLY A 77 -7.87 -13.52 9.37
C GLY A 77 -7.13 -12.19 9.50
N ILE A 78 -5.96 -12.18 10.16
CA ILE A 78 -5.08 -11.01 10.15
C ILE A 78 -4.62 -10.70 8.72
N ALA A 79 -4.17 -11.70 7.95
CA ALA A 79 -3.76 -11.49 6.56
C ALA A 79 -4.91 -10.94 5.69
N TRP A 80 -6.14 -11.44 5.89
CA TRP A 80 -7.34 -10.90 5.26
C TRP A 80 -7.66 -9.47 5.67
N ALA A 81 -7.50 -9.10 6.94
CA ALA A 81 -7.74 -7.74 7.39
C ALA A 81 -6.78 -6.76 6.72
N PHE A 82 -5.48 -7.07 6.65
CA PHE A 82 -4.51 -6.20 5.97
C PHE A 82 -4.73 -6.16 4.45
N GLY A 83 -4.87 -7.32 3.79
CA GLY A 83 -5.05 -7.39 2.34
C GLY A 83 -6.39 -6.82 1.86
N GLY A 84 -7.48 -7.20 2.54
CA GLY A 84 -8.83 -6.75 2.24
C GLY A 84 -9.02 -5.25 2.45
N MET A 85 -8.44 -4.69 3.51
CA MET A 85 -8.49 -3.23 3.72
C MET A 85 -7.73 -2.47 2.63
N ILE A 86 -6.57 -2.95 2.18
CA ILE A 86 -5.88 -2.31 1.04
C ILE A 86 -6.74 -2.41 -0.22
N PHE A 87 -7.32 -3.57 -0.53
CA PHE A 87 -8.21 -3.73 -1.68
C PHE A 87 -9.38 -2.72 -1.67
N ILE A 88 -10.10 -2.64 -0.55
CA ILE A 88 -11.25 -1.75 -0.39
C ILE A 88 -10.81 -0.28 -0.46
N LEU A 89 -9.76 0.11 0.27
CA LEU A 89 -9.35 1.50 0.36
C LEU A 89 -8.74 2.00 -0.95
N VAL A 90 -7.96 1.18 -1.65
CA VAL A 90 -7.47 1.51 -2.99
C VAL A 90 -8.66 1.67 -3.94
N TYR A 91 -9.64 0.76 -3.91
CA TYR A 91 -10.85 0.90 -4.72
C TYR A 91 -11.59 2.23 -4.43
N CYS A 92 -11.78 2.59 -3.16
CA CYS A 92 -12.47 3.82 -2.78
C CYS A 92 -11.68 5.11 -3.12
N THR A 93 -10.35 5.07 -3.10
CA THR A 93 -9.51 6.28 -3.21
C THR A 93 -8.76 6.40 -4.53
N ALA A 94 -8.75 5.38 -5.39
CA ALA A 94 -8.08 5.41 -6.68
C ALA A 94 -8.51 6.60 -7.54
N GLY A 95 -9.82 6.88 -7.63
CA GLY A 95 -10.36 8.02 -8.38
C GLY A 95 -10.19 9.39 -7.71
N ILE A 96 -9.67 9.44 -6.48
CA ILE A 96 -9.52 10.68 -5.72
C ILE A 96 -8.04 11.04 -5.52
N SER A 97 -7.26 10.14 -4.93
CA SER A 97 -5.84 10.36 -4.62
C SER A 97 -4.88 9.51 -5.44
N GLY A 98 -5.37 8.48 -6.12
CA GLY A 98 -4.54 7.42 -6.71
C GLY A 98 -4.42 6.17 -5.82
N GLY A 99 -4.92 6.23 -4.58
CA GLY A 99 -4.96 5.09 -3.66
C GLY A 99 -3.58 4.53 -3.31
N HIS A 100 -2.70 5.37 -2.73
CA HIS A 100 -1.35 4.93 -2.40
C HIS A 100 -1.30 4.26 -1.02
N ILE A 101 -1.83 4.91 0.02
CA ILE A 101 -1.94 4.47 1.43
C ILE A 101 -0.59 4.02 2.04
N ASN A 102 0.51 4.28 1.34
CA ASN A 102 1.84 3.74 1.64
C ASN A 102 2.94 4.68 1.10
N PRO A 103 3.87 5.13 1.96
CA PRO A 103 5.00 5.94 1.54
C PRO A 103 5.87 5.27 0.47
N ALA A 104 6.09 3.96 0.54
CA ALA A 104 6.91 3.23 -0.42
C ALA A 104 6.27 3.18 -1.82
N VAL A 105 4.94 3.04 -1.89
CA VAL A 105 4.18 3.11 -3.15
C VAL A 105 4.26 4.51 -3.74
N THR A 106 4.02 5.52 -2.89
CA THR A 106 4.13 6.94 -3.30
C THR A 106 5.52 7.27 -3.83
N PHE A 107 6.56 6.80 -3.14
CA PHE A 107 7.95 6.97 -3.55
C PHE A 107 8.27 6.26 -4.87
N GLY A 108 7.83 5.01 -5.05
CA GLY A 108 8.01 4.28 -6.32
C GLY A 108 7.35 4.99 -7.51
N LEU A 109 6.14 5.53 -7.32
CA LEU A 109 5.43 6.29 -8.35
C LEU A 109 6.06 7.66 -8.63
N PHE A 110 6.64 8.30 -7.61
CA PHE A 110 7.45 9.50 -7.77
C PHE A 110 8.70 9.23 -8.62
N LEU A 111 9.45 8.17 -8.30
CA LEU A 111 10.60 7.74 -9.10
C LEU A 111 10.21 7.46 -10.55
N ALA A 112 9.01 6.89 -10.74
CA ALA A 112 8.46 6.63 -12.05
C ALA A 112 7.95 7.88 -12.81
N ARG A 113 8.09 9.09 -12.24
CA ARG A 113 7.52 10.36 -12.75
C ARG A 113 6.02 10.30 -13.01
N LYS A 114 5.29 9.54 -12.20
CA LYS A 114 3.81 9.53 -12.21
C LYS A 114 3.22 10.46 -11.14
N VAL A 115 4.05 10.96 -10.21
CA VAL A 115 3.67 11.82 -9.08
C VAL A 115 4.72 12.93 -8.92
N SER A 116 4.31 14.17 -8.65
CA SER A 116 5.22 15.30 -8.39
C SER A 116 5.88 15.18 -7.00
N LEU A 117 7.02 15.84 -6.77
CA LEU A 117 7.68 15.81 -5.46
C LEU A 117 6.79 16.41 -4.35
N VAL A 118 6.11 17.51 -4.64
CA VAL A 118 5.24 18.22 -3.67
C VAL A 118 4.10 17.30 -3.22
N ARG A 119 3.44 16.62 -4.17
CA ARG A 119 2.40 15.64 -3.88
C ARG A 119 2.95 14.45 -3.10
N ALA A 120 4.10 13.92 -3.51
CA ALA A 120 4.71 12.78 -2.84
C ALA A 120 5.01 13.07 -1.37
N VAL A 121 5.62 14.22 -1.06
CA VAL A 121 5.93 14.62 0.32
C VAL A 121 4.65 14.77 1.15
N LEU A 122 3.65 15.49 0.63
CA LEU A 122 2.41 15.72 1.38
C LEU A 122 1.59 14.44 1.59
N TYR A 123 1.61 13.51 0.64
CA TYR A 123 1.01 12.18 0.82
C TYR A 123 1.73 11.38 1.90
N ILE A 124 3.07 11.35 1.91
CA ILE A 124 3.85 10.62 2.92
C ILE A 124 3.54 11.15 4.33
N VAL A 125 3.48 12.48 4.49
CA VAL A 125 3.11 13.11 5.76
C VAL A 125 1.68 12.73 6.15
N ALA A 126 0.71 12.86 5.25
CA ALA A 126 -0.69 12.52 5.50
C ALA A 126 -0.88 11.05 5.89
N GLN A 127 -0.21 10.13 5.19
CA GLN A 127 -0.22 8.69 5.49
C GLN A 127 0.35 8.42 6.90
N CYS A 128 1.48 9.04 7.25
CA CYS A 128 2.10 8.89 8.57
C CYS A 128 1.18 9.39 9.69
N LEU A 129 0.59 10.58 9.53
CA LEU A 129 -0.36 11.13 10.49
C LEU A 129 -1.62 10.27 10.62
N GLY A 130 -2.15 9.79 9.49
CA GLY A 130 -3.30 8.88 9.46
C GLY A 130 -3.01 7.60 10.22
N ALA A 131 -1.84 6.99 9.99
CA ALA A 131 -1.41 5.79 10.69
C ALA A 131 -1.32 6.00 12.21
N ILE A 132 -0.70 7.10 12.67
CA ILE A 132 -0.60 7.45 14.09
C ILE A 132 -2.01 7.58 14.71
N CYS A 133 -2.91 8.29 14.04
CA CYS A 133 -4.30 8.45 14.50
C CYS A 133 -5.03 7.11 14.58
N GLY A 134 -4.93 6.27 13.54
CA GLY A 134 -5.60 4.96 13.48
C GLY A 134 -5.16 4.04 14.62
N VAL A 135 -3.85 3.92 14.87
CA VAL A 135 -3.32 3.13 15.98
C VAL A 135 -3.65 3.76 17.33
N GLY A 136 -3.61 5.10 17.42
CA GLY A 136 -3.99 5.84 18.63
C GLY A 136 -5.42 5.55 19.08
N ILE A 137 -6.37 5.46 18.14
CA ILE A 137 -7.76 5.07 18.41
C ILE A 137 -7.83 3.66 18.98
N VAL A 138 -7.10 2.69 18.40
CA VAL A 138 -7.08 1.31 18.93
C VAL A 138 -6.55 1.28 20.37
N LYS A 139 -5.43 1.96 20.64
CA LYS A 139 -4.90 2.08 22.01
C LYS A 139 -5.89 2.75 22.96
N GLY A 140 -6.65 3.73 22.48
CA GLY A 140 -7.71 4.41 23.24
C GLY A 140 -8.83 3.46 23.66
N ILE A 141 -9.26 2.56 22.77
CA ILE A 141 -10.36 1.61 23.01
C ILE A 141 -9.91 0.42 23.87
N MET A 142 -8.74 -0.17 23.58
CA MET A 142 -8.28 -1.42 24.20
C MET A 142 -6.88 -1.27 24.82
N LYS A 143 -6.70 -0.25 25.67
CA LYS A 143 -5.40 0.16 26.23
C LYS A 143 -4.59 -0.98 26.87
N HIS A 144 -5.21 -1.77 27.75
CA HIS A 144 -4.49 -2.83 28.47
C HIS A 144 -4.03 -3.94 27.51
N PRO A 145 -4.92 -4.60 26.73
CA PRO A 145 -4.52 -5.58 25.72
C PRO A 145 -3.50 -5.03 24.73
N TYR A 146 -3.66 -3.78 24.28
CA TYR A 146 -2.75 -3.16 23.34
C TYR A 146 -1.31 -3.11 23.86
N ASN A 147 -1.12 -2.63 25.10
CA ASN A 147 0.22 -2.50 25.68
C ASN A 147 0.83 -3.87 26.02
N SER A 148 0.04 -4.84 26.48
CA SER A 148 0.55 -6.16 26.86
C SER A 148 0.86 -7.07 25.67
N LEU A 149 0.26 -6.82 24.50
CA LEU A 149 0.34 -7.71 23.32
C LEU A 149 1.18 -7.13 22.17
N GLY A 150 2.06 -6.18 22.46
CA GLY A 150 3.03 -5.66 21.49
C GLY A 150 2.56 -4.47 20.64
N GLY A 151 1.39 -3.89 20.94
CA GLY A 151 0.88 -2.66 20.29
C GLY A 151 0.70 -2.71 18.77
N GLY A 152 0.74 -3.89 18.15
CA GLY A 152 0.76 -4.04 16.70
C GLY A 152 2.05 -3.55 16.02
N ALA A 153 3.11 -3.30 16.80
CA ALA A 153 4.42 -2.91 16.29
C ALA A 153 5.09 -4.07 15.53
N ASN A 154 5.91 -3.73 14.54
CA ASN A 154 6.73 -4.67 13.81
C ASN A 154 8.06 -4.84 14.56
N GLU A 155 8.56 -6.07 14.67
CA GLU A 155 9.87 -6.40 15.23
C GLU A 155 10.54 -7.43 14.33
N VAL A 156 11.86 -7.40 14.16
CA VAL A 156 12.51 -8.29 13.18
C VAL A 156 12.78 -9.70 13.74
N LEU A 157 12.36 -10.74 13.00
CA LEU A 157 12.86 -12.12 13.06
C LEU A 157 13.52 -12.48 11.69
N ALA A 158 14.27 -13.57 11.56
CA ALA A 158 15.20 -13.87 10.44
C ALA A 158 14.56 -14.00 9.00
N PRO A 159 15.31 -13.85 7.87
CA PRO A 159 14.80 -13.28 6.61
C PRO A 159 14.50 -14.25 5.42
N LEU A 160 13.51 -13.92 4.53
CA LEU A 160 13.39 -14.26 3.07
C LEU A 160 12.19 -13.48 2.40
N PRO A 161 12.08 -13.28 1.04
CA PRO A 161 11.51 -12.08 0.38
C PRO A 161 10.17 -12.27 -0.43
N ILE A 162 9.72 -11.18 -1.06
CA ILE A 162 8.34 -10.78 -1.49
C ILE A 162 8.24 -10.61 -3.04
N GLY A 163 7.15 -10.83 -3.81
CA GLY A 163 5.83 -11.40 -3.53
C GLY A 163 4.75 -11.26 -4.65
N PHE A 164 3.72 -12.12 -4.54
CA PHE A 164 2.31 -11.90 -4.92
C PHE A 164 1.58 -11.44 -3.64
N ALA A 165 1.93 -10.22 -3.25
CA ALA A 165 2.81 -10.02 -2.11
C ALA A 165 2.10 -9.78 -0.79
N VAL A 166 1.06 -8.96 -0.72
CA VAL A 166 0.61 -8.49 0.60
C VAL A 166 -0.18 -9.56 1.34
N PHE A 167 -1.08 -10.28 0.68
CA PHE A 167 -1.82 -11.39 1.29
C PHE A 167 -0.91 -12.61 1.58
N MET A 168 -0.12 -13.06 0.60
CA MET A 168 0.84 -14.16 0.79
C MET A 168 2.01 -13.80 1.70
N VAL A 169 2.50 -12.55 1.72
CA VAL A 169 3.56 -12.16 2.67
C VAL A 169 2.99 -11.81 4.02
N HIS A 170 1.73 -11.44 4.19
CA HIS A 170 1.16 -11.54 5.53
C HIS A 170 1.18 -13.02 5.98
N LEU A 171 0.75 -13.96 5.14
CA LEU A 171 0.84 -15.38 5.47
C LEU A 171 2.29 -15.86 5.73
N ALA A 172 3.28 -15.34 5.02
CA ALA A 172 4.69 -15.76 5.12
C ALA A 172 5.57 -14.91 6.07
N THR A 173 5.22 -13.65 6.34
CA THR A 173 6.05 -12.68 7.10
C THR A 173 5.37 -12.13 8.35
N ILE A 174 4.11 -12.46 8.64
CA ILE A 174 3.56 -12.24 9.99
C ILE A 174 4.42 -12.93 11.05
N PRO A 175 4.86 -14.20 10.88
CA PRO A 175 5.73 -14.87 11.85
C PRO A 175 7.11 -14.22 11.97
N ILE A 176 7.49 -13.37 11.01
CA ILE A 176 8.83 -12.82 10.91
C ILE A 176 8.88 -11.38 11.41
N THR A 177 8.07 -10.47 10.84
CA THR A 177 8.10 -9.06 11.25
C THR A 177 6.74 -8.40 11.48
N GLY A 178 5.63 -9.14 11.44
CA GLY A 178 4.29 -8.54 11.44
C GLY A 178 3.96 -7.72 10.18
N THR A 179 4.75 -7.89 9.11
CA THR A 179 4.65 -7.26 7.78
C THR A 179 4.74 -5.72 7.77
N GLY A 180 5.97 -5.21 7.71
CA GLY A 180 6.28 -3.77 7.76
C GLY A 180 6.45 -3.05 6.41
N ILE A 181 6.04 -3.66 5.29
CA ILE A 181 6.19 -3.16 3.90
C ILE A 181 5.60 -1.76 3.61
N ASN A 182 5.03 -1.13 4.63
CA ASN A 182 4.47 0.21 4.61
C ASN A 182 5.12 1.03 5.74
N PRO A 183 6.00 1.99 5.41
CA PRO A 183 6.69 2.81 6.41
C PRO A 183 5.73 3.60 7.33
N ALA A 184 4.61 4.10 6.81
CA ALA A 184 3.62 4.83 7.62
C ALA A 184 2.96 3.89 8.64
N ARG A 185 2.60 2.66 8.24
CA ARG A 185 2.08 1.63 9.15
C ARG A 185 3.06 1.28 10.27
N SER A 186 4.33 1.11 9.92
CA SER A 186 5.38 0.80 10.90
C SER A 186 5.61 1.98 11.86
N LEU A 187 5.66 3.21 11.34
CA LEU A 187 5.77 4.42 12.14
C LEU A 187 4.58 4.63 13.08
N GLY A 188 3.34 4.52 12.60
CA GLY A 188 2.15 4.72 13.43
C GLY A 188 2.13 3.77 14.63
N ALA A 189 2.47 2.50 14.41
CA ALA A 189 2.58 1.53 15.48
C ALA A 189 3.74 1.83 16.44
N ALA A 190 4.94 2.15 15.93
CA ALA A 190 6.10 2.48 16.76
C ALA A 190 5.86 3.72 17.64
N VAL A 191 5.25 4.77 17.09
CA VAL A 191 4.93 6.02 17.82
C VAL A 191 3.96 5.76 18.97
N ILE A 192 2.88 5.00 18.72
CA ILE A 192 1.83 4.80 19.72
C ILE A 192 2.21 3.72 20.74
N TYR A 193 2.93 2.68 20.33
CA TYR A 193 3.43 1.64 21.22
C TYR A 193 4.61 2.13 22.08
N ASN A 194 5.49 2.92 21.47
CA ASN A 194 6.62 3.61 22.11
C ASN A 194 7.51 2.70 22.97
N GLN A 195 8.07 1.65 22.37
CA GLN A 195 9.03 0.74 23.02
C GLN A 195 10.40 0.83 22.36
N LYS A 196 11.46 0.64 23.16
CA LYS A 196 12.85 0.75 22.71
C LYS A 196 13.15 -0.17 21.51
N LYS A 197 12.78 -1.45 21.60
CA LYS A 197 13.03 -2.43 20.53
C LYS A 197 12.33 -2.05 19.23
N ALA A 198 11.09 -1.57 19.30
CA ALA A 198 10.35 -1.12 18.11
C ALA A 198 11.03 0.08 17.43
N TRP A 199 11.63 0.99 18.20
CA TRP A 199 12.40 2.10 17.66
C TRP A 199 13.78 1.69 17.12
N ASP A 200 14.46 0.75 17.78
CA ASP A 200 15.76 0.21 17.33
C ASP A 200 15.63 -0.48 15.95
N ASP A 201 14.53 -1.19 15.71
CA ASP A 201 14.25 -1.86 14.43
C ASP A 201 13.60 -0.94 13.38
N GLN A 202 13.13 0.24 13.77
CA GLN A 202 12.25 1.09 12.95
C GLN A 202 12.87 1.47 11.60
N TRP A 203 14.19 1.72 11.55
CA TRP A 203 14.88 2.12 10.33
C TRP A 203 14.75 1.08 9.20
N ILE A 204 14.66 -0.21 9.55
CA ILE A 204 14.54 -1.33 8.62
C ILE A 204 13.24 -1.19 7.82
N PHE A 205 12.16 -0.76 8.49
CA PHE A 205 10.85 -0.58 7.89
C PHE A 205 10.70 0.71 7.07
N TRP A 206 11.75 1.53 6.98
CA TRP A 206 11.85 2.65 6.03
C TRP A 206 12.79 2.30 4.88
N VAL A 207 14.01 1.87 5.22
CA VAL A 207 15.05 1.56 4.23
C VAL A 207 14.63 0.39 3.35
N GLY A 208 14.16 -0.72 3.94
CA GLY A 208 13.75 -1.92 3.20
C GLY A 208 12.67 -1.62 2.16
N PRO A 209 11.52 -1.05 2.53
CA PRO A 209 10.46 -0.72 1.58
C PRO A 209 10.87 0.30 0.51
N PHE A 210 11.69 1.31 0.83
CA PHE A 210 12.14 2.28 -0.17
C PHE A 210 13.14 1.69 -1.17
N VAL A 211 14.06 0.84 -0.71
CA VAL A 211 14.97 0.09 -1.59
C VAL A 211 14.16 -0.85 -2.50
N GLY A 212 13.18 -1.56 -1.94
CA GLY A 212 12.27 -2.42 -2.73
C GLY A 212 11.48 -1.63 -3.77
N ALA A 213 10.93 -0.47 -3.40
CA ALA A 213 10.21 0.41 -4.31
C ALA A 213 11.11 0.96 -5.43
N LEU A 214 12.34 1.36 -5.12
CA LEU A 214 13.33 1.79 -6.10
C LEU A 214 13.65 0.67 -7.10
N ALA A 215 13.93 -0.54 -6.61
CA ALA A 215 14.22 -1.69 -7.44
C ALA A 215 13.03 -2.04 -8.35
N ALA A 216 11.81 -2.04 -7.82
CA ALA A 216 10.60 -2.29 -8.59
C ALA A 216 10.37 -1.24 -9.68
N ALA A 217 10.56 0.05 -9.36
CA ALA A 217 10.44 1.14 -10.32
C ALA A 217 11.48 0.99 -11.44
N ALA A 218 12.75 0.73 -11.09
CA ALA A 218 13.83 0.54 -12.06
C ALA A 218 13.59 -0.68 -12.97
N TYR A 219 13.16 -1.81 -12.38
CA TYR A 219 12.84 -3.02 -13.13
C TYR A 219 11.68 -2.80 -14.11
N HIS A 220 10.60 -2.19 -13.66
CA HIS A 220 9.43 -1.93 -14.50
C HIS A 220 9.74 -0.94 -15.64
N GLN A 221 10.48 0.13 -15.35
CA GLN A 221 10.74 1.19 -16.32
C GLN A 221 11.87 0.88 -17.31
N TYR A 222 13.00 0.36 -16.83
CA TYR A 222 14.20 0.22 -17.66
C TYR A 222 14.37 -1.19 -18.22
N ILE A 223 14.00 -2.21 -17.44
CA ILE A 223 14.18 -3.62 -17.84
C ILE A 223 12.97 -4.08 -18.64
N LEU A 224 11.76 -4.03 -18.06
CA LEU A 224 10.54 -4.44 -18.76
C LEU A 224 10.06 -3.41 -19.79
N ARG A 225 10.44 -2.13 -19.63
CA ARG A 225 9.92 -1.01 -20.43
C ARG A 225 8.39 -1.02 -20.54
N ALA A 226 7.73 -1.46 -19.47
CA ALA A 226 6.29 -1.72 -19.44
C ALA A 226 5.46 -0.47 -19.13
N ALA A 227 6.06 0.72 -19.16
CA ALA A 227 5.40 1.97 -18.82
C ALA A 227 4.15 2.27 -19.66
N ALA A 228 4.08 1.75 -20.89
CA ALA A 228 2.97 1.89 -21.83
C ALA A 228 2.10 0.62 -21.98
N ILE A 229 2.35 -0.42 -21.18
CA ILE A 229 1.62 -1.69 -21.26
C ILE A 229 0.41 -1.63 -20.32
N LYS A 230 -0.80 -1.70 -20.88
CA LYS A 230 -2.03 -1.82 -20.10
C LYS A 230 -2.21 -3.28 -19.65
N ALA A 231 -2.22 -3.52 -18.35
CA ALA A 231 -2.61 -4.82 -17.82
C ALA A 231 -4.11 -5.06 -18.13
N LEU A 232 -4.42 -6.15 -18.83
CA LEU A 232 -5.81 -6.58 -19.04
C LEU A 232 -6.32 -7.14 -17.70
N GLY A 233 -7.35 -6.50 -17.13
CA GLY A 233 -8.04 -7.03 -15.95
C GLY A 233 -8.68 -8.39 -16.24
N SER A 234 -8.83 -9.24 -15.21
CA SER A 234 -9.26 -10.64 -15.31
C SER A 234 -10.70 -10.88 -15.82
N PHE A 235 -11.38 -9.87 -16.36
CA PHE A 235 -12.72 -10.01 -16.91
C PHE A 235 -12.73 -9.70 -18.41
N ARG A 236 -12.39 -10.70 -19.22
CA ARG A 236 -13.02 -10.84 -20.54
C ARG A 236 -14.41 -11.43 -20.30
N SER A 237 -15.41 -10.59 -20.08
CA SER A 237 -16.79 -11.02 -20.34
C SER A 237 -16.93 -11.11 -21.85
N ASN A 238 -17.14 -12.31 -22.38
CA ASN A 238 -17.50 -12.51 -23.77
C ASN A 238 -18.82 -11.75 -24.03
N PRO A 239 -18.89 -10.80 -24.98
CA PRO A 239 -20.14 -10.17 -25.37
C PRO A 239 -20.87 -11.07 -26.36
N THR A 240 -21.22 -12.28 -25.93
CA THR A 240 -22.13 -13.17 -26.66
C THR A 240 -22.84 -14.06 -25.63
N ASN A 241 -23.92 -13.52 -25.07
CA ASN A 241 -25.15 -14.22 -24.69
C ASN A 241 -26.18 -13.17 -24.24
#